data_AF-A0A3P7G0R1-F1
#
_entry.id   AF-A0A3P7G0R1-F1
#
_cell.length_a   1.000
_cell.length_b   1.000
_cell.length_c   1.000
_cell.angle_alpha   90.00
_cell.angle_beta   90.00
_cell.angle_gamma   90.00
#
_symmetry.space_group_name_H-M   'P 1'
#
loop_
_entity.id
_entity.type
_entity.pdbx_description
1 polymer ?
#
loop_
_entity_poly.entity_id
_entity_poly.type
_entity_poly.pdbx_seq_one_letter_code
_entity_poly.pdbx_strand_id
1 'polypeptide(L)'
;MFFQDRDKQFLTKAIVSELVQALKFKCDMNEHNYMVVLDLILQDAGENVPEEIIDDQYNTAACDAVRPYIFDFIDFISDLHVLTEIKRITNSDSIGGDIKSSVAQIVGVEMSRSGVRDSRTVNRYLPWLVSPPSVTQSTPNAFADAVTNVRLLSWLLVGALQANQPCLPIPISCSQYMADYIHFVLAGFADQSKVFFFFFFISSIF
;
A
#
# COMPACT_ATOMS: atom_id res chain seq x y z
N MET A 1 -24.02 26.55 -3.27
CA MET A 1 -23.36 25.80 -2.17
C MET A 1 -23.65 24.31 -2.28
N PHE A 2 -24.72 23.74 -1.72
CA PHE A 2 -24.94 22.27 -1.74
C PHE A 2 -24.82 21.56 -3.11
N PHE A 3 -25.34 22.15 -4.20
CA PHE A 3 -25.20 21.55 -5.53
C PHE A 3 -23.74 21.54 -6.01
N GLN A 4 -23.02 22.64 -5.80
CA GLN A 4 -21.60 22.73 -6.15
C GLN A 4 -20.75 21.76 -5.33
N ASP A 5 -21.06 21.58 -4.05
CA ASP A 5 -20.35 20.62 -3.19
C ASP A 5 -20.57 19.17 -3.66
N ARG A 6 -21.80 18.84 -4.09
CA ARG A 6 -22.11 17.52 -4.66
C ARG A 6 -21.35 17.26 -5.96
N ASP A 7 -21.37 18.20 -6.90
CA ASP A 7 -20.68 18.07 -8.19
C ASP A 7 -19.17 17.86 -7.99
N LYS A 8 -18.58 18.56 -7.02
CA LYS A 8 -17.17 18.38 -6.64
C LYS A 8 -16.89 16.99 -6.05
N GLN A 9 -17.74 16.47 -5.16
CA GLN A 9 -17.58 15.11 -4.65
C GLN A 9 -17.70 14.04 -5.73
N PHE A 10 -18.56 14.26 -6.74
CA PHE A 10 -18.63 13.37 -7.90
C PHE A 10 -17.34 13.42 -8.72
N LEU A 11 -16.76 14.61 -8.92
CA LEU A 11 -15.48 14.77 -9.58
C LEU A 11 -14.35 14.07 -8.81
N THR A 12 -14.26 14.27 -7.49
CA THR A 12 -13.27 13.57 -6.66
C THR A 12 -13.38 12.06 -6.82
N LYS A 13 -14.59 11.50 -6.75
CA LYS A 13 -14.82 10.06 -6.96
C LYS A 13 -14.41 9.59 -8.34
N ALA A 14 -14.67 10.38 -9.39
CA ALA A 14 -14.25 10.05 -10.75
C ALA A 14 -12.73 10.04 -10.87
N ILE A 15 -12.04 11.05 -10.30
CA ILE A 15 -10.58 11.14 -10.31
C ILE A 15 -9.93 9.99 -9.53
N VAL A 16 -10.44 9.64 -8.34
CA VAL A 16 -9.96 8.49 -7.56
C VAL A 16 -10.19 7.19 -8.33
N SER A 17 -11.36 7.02 -8.96
CA SER A 17 -11.64 5.84 -9.78
C SER A 17 -10.69 5.73 -10.98
N GLU A 18 -10.35 6.85 -11.62
CA GLU A 18 -9.40 6.90 -12.72
C GLU A 18 -7.99 6.52 -12.26
N LEU A 19 -7.52 7.07 -11.13
CA LEU A 19 -6.25 6.67 -10.50
C LEU A 19 -6.23 5.16 -10.26
N VAL A 20 -7.29 4.57 -9.72
CA VAL A 20 -7.37 3.12 -9.47
C VAL A 20 -7.29 2.33 -10.78
N GLN A 21 -7.95 2.75 -11.85
CA GLN A 21 -7.82 2.08 -13.15
C GLN A 21 -6.41 2.21 -13.73
N ALA A 22 -5.77 3.37 -13.55
CA ALA A 22 -4.40 3.62 -14.00
C ALA A 22 -3.37 2.79 -13.23
N LEU A 23 -3.52 2.66 -11.90
CA LEU A 23 -2.70 1.78 -11.05
C LEU A 23 -2.87 0.30 -11.39
N LYS A 24 -4.03 -0.07 -11.95
CA LYS A 24 -4.31 -1.42 -12.48
C LYS A 24 -3.90 -1.58 -13.95
N PHE A 25 -3.25 -0.57 -14.53
CA PHE A 25 -2.81 -0.54 -15.93
C PHE A 25 -3.95 -0.77 -16.94
N LYS A 26 -5.16 -0.26 -16.62
CA LYS A 26 -6.36 -0.38 -17.46
C LYS A 26 -6.67 0.90 -18.26
N CYS A 27 -6.07 2.01 -17.89
CA CYS A 27 -6.12 3.27 -18.63
C CYS A 27 -4.77 3.98 -18.52
N ASP A 28 -4.55 4.92 -19.44
CA ASP A 28 -3.38 5.79 -19.40
C ASP A 28 -3.66 6.99 -18.51
N MET A 29 -2.70 7.34 -17.65
CA MET A 29 -2.71 8.55 -16.86
C MET A 29 -1.39 9.28 -17.07
N ASN A 30 -1.45 10.61 -17.16
CA ASN A 30 -0.23 11.41 -17.24
C ASN A 30 0.61 11.19 -15.98
N GLU A 31 1.92 11.04 -16.14
CA GLU A 31 2.89 10.81 -15.05
C GLU A 31 2.68 11.77 -13.86
N HIS A 32 2.49 13.06 -14.13
CA HIS A 32 2.30 14.07 -13.09
C HIS A 32 1.00 13.85 -12.30
N ASN A 33 -0.05 13.34 -12.95
CA ASN A 33 -1.36 13.20 -12.33
C ASN A 33 -1.40 12.06 -11.29
N TYR A 34 -0.50 11.06 -11.36
CA TYR A 34 -0.45 10.02 -10.33
C TYR A 34 -0.18 10.65 -8.95
N MET A 35 0.89 11.44 -8.86
CA MET A 35 1.28 12.06 -7.60
C MET A 35 0.28 13.13 -7.17
N VAL A 36 -0.21 13.97 -8.08
CA VAL A 36 -1.22 15.00 -7.75
C VAL A 36 -2.48 14.40 -7.11
N VAL A 37 -2.97 13.27 -7.65
CA VAL A 37 -4.17 12.62 -7.09
C VAL A 37 -3.86 11.91 -5.77
N LEU A 38 -2.68 11.30 -5.64
CA LEU A 38 -2.25 10.69 -4.37
C LEU A 38 -2.09 11.74 -3.27
N ASP A 39 -1.46 12.86 -3.58
CA ASP A 39 -1.28 14.00 -2.67
C ASP A 39 -2.63 14.61 -2.30
N LEU A 40 -3.58 14.73 -3.24
CA LEU A 40 -4.96 15.14 -2.93
C LEU A 40 -5.61 14.24 -1.88
N ILE A 41 -5.46 12.92 -2.01
CA ILE A 41 -6.01 11.95 -1.05
C ILE A 41 -5.34 12.10 0.32
N LEU A 42 -4.01 12.19 0.34
CA LEU A 42 -3.21 12.29 1.56
C LEU A 42 -3.49 13.62 2.30
N GLN A 43 -3.56 14.73 1.57
CA GLN A 43 -3.90 16.03 2.14
C GLN A 43 -5.32 16.03 2.75
N ASP A 44 -6.31 15.42 2.08
CA ASP A 44 -7.66 15.24 2.62
C ASP A 44 -7.68 14.35 3.90
N ALA A 45 -6.67 13.48 4.06
CA ALA A 45 -6.46 12.68 5.27
C ALA A 45 -5.80 13.46 6.42
N GLY A 46 -5.31 14.68 6.16
CA GLY A 46 -4.53 15.48 7.10
C GLY A 46 -3.03 15.15 7.11
N GLU A 47 -2.54 14.46 6.08
CA GLU A 47 -1.12 14.17 5.89
C GLU A 47 -0.41 15.37 5.24
N ASN A 48 0.90 15.48 5.48
CA ASN A 48 1.71 16.51 4.82
C ASN A 48 2.06 16.04 3.41
N VAL A 49 1.93 16.94 2.43
CA VAL A 49 2.28 16.67 1.03
C VAL A 49 3.34 17.66 0.54
N PRO A 50 4.17 17.31 -0.48
CA PRO A 50 5.27 18.15 -0.92
C PRO A 50 4.82 19.51 -1.47
N GLU A 51 3.73 19.51 -2.24
CA GLU A 51 3.08 20.71 -2.76
C GLU A 51 1.65 20.74 -2.24
N GLU A 52 1.35 21.65 -1.32
CA GLU A 52 -0.03 21.84 -0.84
C GLU A 52 -0.92 22.25 -2.00
N ILE A 53 -1.92 21.43 -2.30
CA ILE A 53 -2.98 21.78 -3.22
C ILE A 53 -3.82 22.83 -2.50
N ILE A 54 -3.84 24.07 -3.00
CA ILE A 54 -4.54 25.19 -2.37
C ILE A 54 -6.01 24.79 -2.15
N ASP A 55 -6.34 24.47 -0.90
CA ASP A 55 -7.68 24.13 -0.49
C ASP A 55 -8.41 25.41 -0.10
N ASP A 56 -9.22 25.91 -1.03
CA ASP A 56 -10.13 27.04 -0.87
C ASP A 56 -11.30 26.72 0.13
N GLN A 57 -11.02 26.01 1.22
CA GLN A 57 -11.98 25.51 2.23
C GLN A 57 -12.96 24.43 1.73
N TYR A 58 -12.52 23.51 0.87
CA TYR A 58 -13.36 22.48 0.26
C TYR A 58 -13.12 21.10 0.89
N ASN A 59 -14.19 20.50 1.42
CA ASN A 59 -14.16 19.08 1.77
C ASN A 59 -14.28 18.22 0.51
N THR A 60 -13.13 17.77 -0.03
CA THR A 60 -13.07 16.97 -1.25
C THR A 60 -13.67 15.57 -1.06
N ALA A 61 -13.65 15.07 0.19
CA ALA A 61 -14.01 13.71 0.57
C ALA A 61 -13.20 12.64 -0.19
N ALA A 62 -11.97 12.96 -0.60
CA ALA A 62 -11.08 12.05 -1.32
C ALA A 62 -10.77 10.79 -0.49
N CYS A 63 -10.57 10.93 0.82
CA CYS A 63 -10.41 9.81 1.74
C CYS A 63 -11.61 8.86 1.73
N ASP A 64 -12.83 9.41 1.70
CA ASP A 64 -14.05 8.60 1.66
C ASP A 64 -14.22 7.93 0.29
N ALA A 65 -13.80 8.59 -0.80
CA ALA A 65 -13.82 8.05 -2.15
C ALA A 65 -12.87 6.86 -2.35
N VAL A 66 -11.78 6.78 -1.58
CA VAL A 66 -10.80 5.69 -1.65
C VAL A 66 -11.29 4.40 -0.98
N ARG A 67 -12.15 4.47 0.04
CA ARG A 67 -12.55 3.30 0.85
C ARG A 67 -12.98 2.05 0.06
N PRO A 68 -13.74 2.15 -1.04
CA PRO A 68 -14.11 0.98 -1.84
C PRO A 68 -12.93 0.28 -2.53
N TYR A 69 -11.79 0.97 -2.69
CA TYR A 69 -10.63 0.55 -3.48
C TYR A 69 -9.43 0.13 -2.62
N ILE A 70 -9.58 0.04 -1.30
CA ILE A 70 -8.46 -0.32 -0.41
C ILE A 70 -7.83 -1.68 -0.76
N PHE A 71 -8.64 -2.66 -1.19
CA PHE A 71 -8.09 -3.94 -1.64
C PHE A 71 -7.33 -3.82 -2.96
N ASP A 72 -7.79 -3.00 -3.91
CA ASP A 72 -7.03 -2.71 -5.13
C ASP A 72 -5.67 -2.08 -4.80
N PHE A 73 -5.61 -1.20 -3.79
CA PHE A 73 -4.35 -0.61 -3.32
C PHE A 73 -3.45 -1.63 -2.63
N ILE A 74 -4.00 -2.53 -1.81
CA ILE A 74 -3.25 -3.63 -1.21
C ILE A 74 -2.66 -4.54 -2.29
N ASP A 75 -3.44 -4.90 -3.29
CA ASP A 75 -2.99 -5.74 -4.42
C ASP A 75 -1.85 -5.04 -5.18
N PHE A 76 -2.01 -3.75 -5.48
CA PHE A 76 -0.99 -2.92 -6.12
C PHE A 76 0.33 -2.87 -5.32
N ILE A 77 0.26 -2.66 -4.00
CA ILE A 77 1.45 -2.66 -3.13
C ILE A 77 2.12 -4.05 -3.13
N SER A 78 1.30 -5.11 -3.11
CA SER A 78 1.79 -6.48 -3.02
C SER A 78 2.51 -6.95 -4.29
N ASP A 79 2.20 -6.40 -5.47
CA ASP A 79 2.76 -6.84 -6.74
C ASP A 79 4.25 -6.49 -6.90
N LEU A 80 5.07 -7.49 -7.26
CA LEU A 80 6.51 -7.33 -7.52
C LEU A 80 6.77 -6.54 -8.80
N HIS A 81 5.93 -6.72 -9.82
CA HIS A 81 6.18 -6.24 -11.17
C HIS A 81 5.71 -4.80 -11.38
N VAL A 82 4.96 -4.26 -10.43
CA VAL A 82 4.37 -2.92 -10.51
C VAL A 82 5.41 -1.83 -10.77
N LEU A 83 6.59 -1.90 -10.15
CA LEU A 83 7.66 -0.90 -10.36
C LEU A 83 8.23 -0.97 -11.78
N THR A 84 8.40 -2.19 -12.31
CA THR A 84 8.83 -2.41 -13.70
C THR A 84 7.80 -1.89 -14.68
N GLU A 85 6.51 -2.10 -14.39
CA GLU A 85 5.42 -1.65 -15.25
C GLU A 85 5.25 -0.13 -15.23
N ILE A 86 5.35 0.51 -14.05
CA ILE A 86 5.36 1.98 -13.93
C ILE A 86 6.55 2.57 -14.67
N LYS A 87 7.74 1.99 -14.51
CA LYS A 87 8.94 2.41 -15.24
C LYS A 87 8.74 2.32 -16.76
N ARG A 88 8.06 1.27 -17.23
CA ARG A 88 7.76 1.07 -18.66
C ARG A 88 6.83 2.15 -19.22
N ILE A 89 5.83 2.59 -18.45
CA ILE A 89 4.84 3.58 -18.92
C ILE A 89 5.28 5.03 -18.71
N THR A 90 6.06 5.31 -17.67
CA THR A 90 6.52 6.67 -17.31
C THR A 90 7.91 6.99 -17.85
N ASN A 91 8.72 5.98 -18.17
CA ASN A 91 10.16 6.12 -18.43
C ASN A 91 10.96 6.76 -17.26
N SER A 92 10.42 6.72 -16.05
CA SER A 92 11.04 7.27 -14.84
C SER A 92 11.47 6.15 -13.88
N ASP A 93 12.67 6.29 -13.32
CA ASP A 93 13.26 5.30 -12.41
C ASP A 93 12.82 5.48 -10.94
N SER A 94 12.42 6.70 -10.55
CA SER A 94 12.11 7.04 -9.16
C SER A 94 10.60 7.03 -8.87
N ILE A 95 9.78 7.50 -9.83
CA ILE A 95 8.37 7.78 -9.56
C ILE A 95 7.58 6.54 -9.14
N GLY A 96 7.96 5.35 -9.63
CA GLY A 96 7.31 4.11 -9.22
C GLY A 96 7.42 3.84 -7.71
N GLY A 97 8.58 4.15 -7.12
CA GLY A 97 8.78 4.03 -5.68
C GLY A 97 7.93 5.04 -4.90
N ASP A 98 7.88 6.29 -5.37
CA ASP A 98 7.09 7.36 -4.75
C ASP A 98 5.59 7.03 -4.78
N ILE A 99 5.07 6.63 -5.96
CA ILE A 99 3.67 6.19 -6.12
C ILE A 99 3.37 5.02 -5.17
N LYS A 100 4.23 4.00 -5.16
CA LYS A 100 4.01 2.80 -4.34
C LYS A 100 4.07 3.11 -2.84
N SER A 101 4.94 4.03 -2.43
CA SER A 101 5.03 4.53 -1.07
C SER A 101 3.77 5.30 -0.66
N SER A 102 3.31 6.25 -1.49
CA SER A 102 2.11 7.03 -1.22
C SER A 102 0.85 6.17 -1.14
N VAL A 103 0.71 5.16 -2.02
CA VAL A 103 -0.39 4.19 -1.93
C VAL A 103 -0.30 3.39 -0.62
N ALA A 104 0.89 2.98 -0.20
CA ALA A 104 1.08 2.33 1.09
C ALA A 104 0.77 3.23 2.30
N GLN A 105 1.06 4.52 2.22
CA GLN A 105 0.68 5.50 3.24
C GLN A 105 -0.84 5.63 3.32
N ILE A 106 -1.54 5.73 2.19
CA ILE A 106 -3.01 5.78 2.16
C ILE A 106 -3.62 4.55 2.84
N VAL A 107 -3.14 3.34 2.51
CA VAL A 107 -3.60 2.09 3.16
C VAL A 107 -3.26 2.11 4.64
N GLY A 108 -2.06 2.54 5.01
CA GLY A 108 -1.61 2.63 6.40
C GLY A 108 -2.47 3.56 7.25
N VAL A 109 -2.77 4.75 6.72
CA VAL A 109 -3.64 5.76 7.36
C VAL A 109 -5.06 5.23 7.49
N GLU A 110 -5.66 4.67 6.44
CA GLU A 110 -7.02 4.13 6.51
C GLU A 110 -7.13 2.98 7.53
N MET A 111 -6.13 2.11 7.60
CA MET A 111 -6.07 1.05 8.62
C MET A 111 -5.87 1.61 10.04
N SER A 112 -5.25 2.77 10.20
CA SER A 112 -5.01 3.40 11.51
C SER A 112 -6.16 4.27 12.00
N ARG A 113 -7.12 4.65 11.14
CA ARG A 113 -8.26 5.53 11.50
C ARG A 113 -9.22 4.90 12.50
N SER A 114 -9.27 3.58 12.63
CA SER A 114 -10.06 2.94 13.69
C SER A 114 -9.42 3.26 15.04
N GLY A 115 -9.96 4.24 15.77
CA GLY A 115 -9.46 4.67 17.08
C GLY A 115 -9.42 3.54 18.13
N VAL A 116 -10.11 2.42 17.85
CA VAL A 116 -9.88 1.17 18.56
C VAL A 116 -8.73 0.45 17.86
N ARG A 117 -7.57 0.40 18.51
CA ARG A 117 -6.41 -0.41 18.12
C ARG A 117 -6.70 -1.91 18.30
N ASP A 118 -7.84 -2.39 17.80
CA ASP A 118 -8.25 -3.78 17.88
C ASP A 118 -7.83 -4.54 16.62
N SER A 119 -7.58 -5.84 16.78
CA SER A 119 -7.15 -6.73 15.70
C SER A 119 -8.19 -6.89 14.58
N ARG A 120 -9.35 -6.19 14.64
CA ARG A 120 -10.42 -6.30 13.64
C ARG A 120 -9.98 -5.75 12.28
N THR A 121 -9.25 -4.64 12.28
CA THR A 121 -8.74 -4.04 11.04
C THR A 121 -7.76 -4.98 10.35
N VAL A 122 -6.86 -5.61 11.11
CA VAL A 122 -5.97 -6.66 10.58
C VAL A 122 -6.77 -7.82 10.00
N ASN A 123 -7.76 -8.36 10.73
CA ASN A 123 -8.59 -9.45 10.21
C ASN A 123 -9.38 -9.07 8.95
N ARG A 124 -9.72 -7.80 8.76
CA ARG A 124 -10.46 -7.31 7.60
C ARG A 124 -9.57 -7.19 6.36
N TYR A 125 -8.41 -6.54 6.49
CA TYR A 125 -7.56 -6.20 5.35
C TYR A 125 -6.42 -7.20 5.13
N LEU A 126 -5.91 -7.80 6.20
CA LEU A 126 -4.77 -8.72 6.21
C LEU A 126 -5.09 -9.99 7.03
N PRO A 127 -6.16 -10.75 6.72
CA PRO A 127 -6.55 -11.93 7.50
C PRO A 127 -5.46 -13.01 7.56
N TRP A 128 -4.61 -13.08 6.53
CA TRP A 128 -3.48 -14.01 6.49
C TRP A 128 -2.47 -13.74 7.61
N LEU A 129 -2.36 -12.50 8.10
CA LEU A 129 -1.34 -12.13 9.09
C LEU A 129 -1.48 -12.95 10.37
N VAL A 130 -2.68 -13.30 10.80
CA VAL A 130 -2.90 -14.09 12.03
C VAL A 130 -2.77 -15.60 11.83
N SER A 131 -2.41 -16.06 10.63
CA SER A 131 -2.29 -17.47 10.24
C SER A 131 -0.94 -17.76 9.58
N PRO A 132 0.20 -17.54 10.27
CA PRO A 132 1.52 -17.79 9.70
C PRO A 132 1.69 -19.27 9.32
N PRO A 133 2.33 -19.57 8.18
CA PRO A 133 2.58 -20.94 7.74
C PRO A 133 3.63 -21.64 8.63
N SER A 134 3.49 -22.96 8.80
CA SER A 134 4.46 -23.77 9.56
C SER A 134 5.66 -24.12 8.69
N VAL A 135 6.87 -23.89 9.21
CA VAL A 135 8.15 -24.24 8.56
C VAL A 135 8.21 -25.72 8.19
N THR A 136 7.67 -26.60 9.02
CA THR A 136 7.70 -28.06 8.80
C THR A 136 6.84 -28.54 7.64
N GLN A 137 5.95 -27.70 7.11
CA GLN A 137 5.01 -28.04 6.04
C GLN A 137 5.09 -27.03 4.88
N SER A 138 6.26 -26.44 4.65
CA SER A 138 6.44 -25.42 3.60
C SER A 138 6.28 -26.02 2.20
N THR A 139 5.21 -25.64 1.50
CA THR A 139 5.09 -25.85 0.06
C THR A 139 5.71 -24.67 -0.70
N PRO A 140 6.15 -24.85 -1.97
CA PRO A 140 6.66 -23.73 -2.77
C PRO A 140 5.67 -22.57 -2.90
N ASN A 141 4.36 -22.87 -2.97
CA ASN A 141 3.31 -21.85 -3.05
C ASN A 141 3.21 -21.08 -1.72
N ALA A 142 3.16 -21.77 -0.57
CA ALA A 142 3.13 -21.12 0.73
C ALA A 142 4.36 -20.23 0.97
N PHE A 143 5.52 -20.65 0.46
CA PHE A 143 6.74 -19.83 0.47
C PHE A 143 6.58 -18.56 -0.37
N ALA A 144 6.15 -18.66 -1.62
CA ALA A 144 5.93 -17.50 -2.49
C ALA A 144 4.89 -16.51 -1.94
N ASP A 145 3.82 -17.02 -1.34
CA ASP A 145 2.79 -16.21 -0.69
C ASP A 145 3.36 -15.50 0.55
N ALA A 146 4.15 -16.19 1.38
CA ALA A 146 4.81 -15.60 2.54
C ALA A 146 5.79 -14.49 2.15
N VAL A 147 6.55 -14.66 1.07
CA VAL A 147 7.43 -13.62 0.50
C VAL A 147 6.61 -12.39 0.09
N THR A 148 5.50 -12.60 -0.63
CA THR A 148 4.61 -11.52 -1.08
C THR A 148 4.03 -10.76 0.11
N ASN A 149 3.61 -11.49 1.15
CA ASN A 149 3.12 -10.94 2.40
C ASN A 149 4.18 -10.10 3.13
N VAL A 150 5.41 -10.60 3.27
CA VAL A 150 6.51 -9.84 3.90
C VAL A 150 6.84 -8.58 3.10
N ARG A 151 6.80 -8.63 1.77
CA ARG A 151 6.95 -7.45 0.91
C ARG A 151 5.84 -6.43 1.16
N LEU A 152 4.59 -6.86 1.19
CA LEU A 152 3.44 -6.00 1.51
C LEU A 152 3.62 -5.33 2.89
N LEU A 153 4.03 -6.08 3.91
CA LEU A 153 4.32 -5.52 5.25
C LEU A 153 5.43 -4.47 5.22
N SER A 154 6.45 -4.68 4.39
CA SER A 154 7.59 -3.77 4.26
C SER A 154 7.15 -2.44 3.66
N TRP A 155 6.38 -2.46 2.57
CA TRP A 155 5.83 -1.25 1.97
C TRP A 155 4.81 -0.55 2.89
N LEU A 156 3.97 -1.31 3.60
CA LEU A 156 3.03 -0.75 4.58
C LEU A 156 3.75 -0.05 5.73
N LEU A 157 4.90 -0.59 6.17
CA LEU A 157 5.77 0.06 7.15
C LEU A 157 6.36 1.37 6.61
N VAL A 158 6.84 1.38 5.36
CA VAL A 158 7.33 2.62 4.70
C VAL A 158 6.24 3.68 4.68
N GLY A 159 5.02 3.32 4.26
CA GLY A 159 3.88 4.24 4.26
C GLY A 159 3.51 4.73 5.66
N ALA A 160 3.54 3.86 6.67
CA ALA A 160 3.27 4.24 8.06
C ALA A 160 4.33 5.22 8.63
N LEU A 161 5.58 5.09 8.21
CA LEU A 161 6.67 5.99 8.61
C LEU A 161 6.60 7.36 7.94
N GLN A 162 5.92 7.48 6.81
CA GLN A 162 5.68 8.77 6.14
C GLN A 162 4.51 9.54 6.74
N ALA A 163 3.70 8.89 7.58
CA ALA A 163 2.53 9.51 8.15
C ALA A 163 2.89 10.62 9.16
N ASN A 164 2.16 11.74 9.09
CA ASN A 164 2.32 12.90 9.96
C ASN A 164 1.82 12.61 11.39
N GLN A 165 0.76 11.81 11.50
CA GLN A 165 0.22 11.35 12.78
C GLN A 165 0.69 9.92 13.09
N PRO A 166 0.68 9.49 14.37
CA PRO A 166 1.01 8.11 14.72
C PRO A 166 0.19 7.09 13.95
N CYS A 167 0.80 6.47 12.94
CA CYS A 167 0.20 5.49 12.05
C CYS A 167 0.66 4.10 12.46
N LEU A 168 -0.29 3.26 12.90
CA LEU A 168 -0.02 1.90 13.34
C LEU A 168 -1.03 0.95 12.67
N PRO A 169 -0.89 0.71 11.36
CA PRO A 169 -1.85 -0.11 10.61
C PRO A 169 -1.90 -1.55 11.12
N ILE A 170 -0.78 -2.03 11.68
CA ILE A 170 -0.69 -3.33 12.35
C ILE A 170 -0.42 -3.09 13.84
N PRO A 171 -1.35 -3.43 14.74
CA PRO A 171 -1.14 -3.30 16.18
C PRO A 171 0.08 -4.09 16.64
N ILE A 172 0.79 -3.56 17.63
CA ILE A 172 2.00 -4.21 18.19
C ILE A 172 1.74 -5.63 18.73
N SER A 173 0.49 -5.93 19.13
CA SER A 173 0.06 -7.27 19.54
C SER A 173 0.15 -8.32 18.41
N CYS A 174 0.22 -7.89 17.16
CA CYS A 174 0.37 -8.76 15.99
C CYS A 174 1.85 -8.94 15.57
N SER A 175 2.80 -8.32 16.27
CA SER A 175 4.24 -8.38 15.92
C SER A 175 4.81 -9.78 15.89
N GLN A 176 4.34 -10.69 16.76
CA GLN A 176 4.78 -12.09 16.77
C GLN A 176 4.48 -12.78 15.43
N TYR A 177 3.33 -12.49 14.82
CA TYR A 177 2.96 -13.12 13.55
C TYR A 177 3.84 -12.63 12.40
N MET A 178 4.20 -11.34 12.40
CA MET A 178 5.17 -10.80 11.44
C MET A 178 6.52 -11.51 11.59
N ALA A 179 6.97 -11.73 12.82
CA ALA A 179 8.20 -12.47 13.10
C ALA A 179 8.13 -13.92 12.61
N ASP A 180 6.99 -14.60 12.77
CA ASP A 180 6.79 -15.96 12.26
C ASP A 180 6.86 -16.03 10.73
N TYR A 181 6.27 -15.05 10.02
CA TYR A 181 6.40 -14.95 8.55
C TYR A 181 7.85 -14.72 8.11
N ILE A 182 8.57 -13.83 8.78
CA ILE A 182 10.00 -13.58 8.49
C ILE A 182 10.81 -14.86 8.75
N HIS A 183 10.57 -15.53 9.88
CA HIS A 183 11.25 -16.78 10.21
C HIS A 183 10.96 -17.87 9.17
N PHE A 184 9.72 -18.00 8.72
CA PHE A 184 9.32 -18.95 7.70
C PHE A 184 10.02 -18.69 6.36
N VAL A 185 10.10 -17.44 5.92
CA VAL A 185 10.83 -17.06 4.70
C VAL A 185 12.33 -17.34 4.86
N LEU A 186 12.92 -17.03 6.01
CA LEU A 186 14.35 -17.31 6.24
C LEU A 186 14.67 -18.81 6.27
N ALA A 187 13.81 -19.62 6.89
CA ALA A 187 13.98 -21.07 6.96
C ALA A 187 13.78 -21.73 5.58
N GLY A 188 12.69 -21.40 4.87
CA GLY A 188 12.45 -21.92 3.53
C GLY A 188 13.53 -21.50 2.53
N PHE A 189 14.13 -20.31 2.71
CA PHE A 189 15.27 -19.87 1.93
C PHE A 189 16.52 -20.71 2.19
N ALA A 190 16.83 -21.03 3.46
CA ALA A 190 17.98 -21.86 3.82
C ALA A 190 17.91 -23.25 3.14
N ASP A 191 16.70 -23.80 2.99
CA ASP A 191 16.47 -25.07 2.30
C ASP A 191 16.63 -24.96 0.77
N GLN A 192 16.30 -23.82 0.17
CA GLN A 192 16.40 -23.59 -1.29
C GLN A 192 17.78 -23.11 -1.76
N SER A 193 18.59 -22.52 -0.90
CA SER A 193 19.69 -21.64 -1.32
C SER A 193 21.06 -22.27 -1.26
N LYS A 194 21.59 -22.61 -2.43
CA LYS A 194 23.04 -22.56 -2.69
C LYS A 194 23.48 -21.10 -2.87
N VAL A 195 23.62 -20.34 -1.77
CA VAL A 195 24.29 -19.01 -1.59
C VAL A 195 23.94 -17.83 -2.55
N PHE A 196 23.84 -18.02 -3.87
CA PHE A 196 23.69 -16.96 -4.87
C PHE A 196 22.32 -16.27 -4.88
N PHE A 197 21.28 -16.92 -4.34
CA PHE A 197 19.91 -16.40 -4.34
C PHE A 197 19.67 -15.27 -3.33
N PHE A 198 20.56 -15.07 -2.34
CA PHE A 198 20.34 -14.16 -1.21
C PHE A 198 20.34 -12.70 -1.65
N PHE A 199 21.22 -12.37 -2.60
CA PHE A 199 21.39 -11.00 -3.09
C PHE A 199 20.19 -10.54 -3.95
N PHE A 200 19.61 -11.44 -4.74
CA PHE A 200 18.43 -11.12 -5.56
C PHE A 200 17.18 -10.90 -4.68
N PHE A 201 17.08 -11.60 -3.55
CA PHE A 201 15.94 -11.52 -2.65
C PHE A 201 15.89 -10.21 -1.86
N ILE A 202 17.02 -9.76 -1.29
CA ILE A 202 17.06 -8.44 -0.60
C ILE A 202 16.68 -7.32 -1.59
N SER A 203 17.14 -7.41 -2.84
CA SER A 203 16.78 -6.47 -3.90
C SER A 203 15.35 -6.60 -4.43
N SER A 204 14.56 -7.59 -3.97
CA SER A 204 13.15 -7.76 -4.34
C SER A 204 12.17 -7.57 -3.17
N ILE A 205 12.68 -7.37 -1.95
CA ILE A 205 11.90 -6.88 -0.80
C ILE A 205 11.63 -5.38 -0.92
N PHE A 206 12.58 -4.63 -1.49
CA PHE A 206 12.46 -3.20 -1.83
C PHE A 206 12.23 -3.03 -3.33
#